data_AF-A0A9E5V752-F1
#
_entry.id   AF-A0A9E5V752-F1
#
_cell.length_a   1.000
_cell.length_b   1.000
_cell.length_c   1.000
_cell.angle_alpha   90.00
_cell.angle_beta   90.00
_cell.angle_gamma   90.00
#
_symmetry.space_group_name_H-M   'P 1'
#
loop_
_entity.id
_entity.type
_entity.pdbx_description
1 polymer ?
#
loop_
_entity_poly.entity_id
_entity_poly.type
_entity_poly.pdbx_seq_one_letter_code
_entity_poly.pdbx_strand_id
1 'polypeptide(L)'
;MPEIIWTSYLRYRATLRGFDLDLIENILRFSSERYYDVETDRAIVVGNHGEQLVLIPYEQSENTITPITIHATTRQQIRFRLKTGRFITNV
;
A
#
# COMPACT_ATOMS: atom_id res chain seq x y z
N MET A 1 -4.05 -18.32 -0.79
CA MET A 1 -3.69 -16.88 -0.82
C MET A 1 -4.95 -16.10 -0.49
N PRO A 2 -4.88 -15.03 0.31
CA PRO A 2 -6.03 -14.17 0.57
C PRO A 2 -6.62 -13.61 -0.73
N GLU A 3 -7.94 -13.51 -0.78
CA GLU A 3 -8.69 -12.81 -1.82
C GLU A 3 -8.42 -11.30 -1.73
N ILE A 4 -8.26 -10.62 -2.87
CA ILE A 4 -8.12 -9.16 -2.88
C ILE A 4 -9.48 -8.53 -3.16
N ILE A 5 -9.99 -7.76 -2.20
CA ILE A 5 -11.27 -7.07 -2.30
C ILE A 5 -11.03 -5.63 -2.75
N TRP A 6 -11.21 -5.39 -4.05
CA TRP A 6 -11.04 -4.08 -4.67
C TRP A 6 -12.19 -3.13 -4.34
N THR A 7 -11.95 -2.16 -3.44
CA THR A 7 -12.93 -1.12 -3.12
C THR A 7 -13.22 -0.22 -4.33
N SER A 8 -14.46 0.30 -4.42
CA SER A 8 -14.83 1.26 -5.46
C SER A 8 -13.97 2.53 -5.38
N TYR A 9 -13.63 2.98 -4.17
CA TYR A 9 -12.75 4.12 -3.95
C TYR A 9 -11.34 3.86 -4.49
N LEU A 10 -10.74 2.70 -4.22
CA LEU A 10 -9.42 2.40 -4.77
C LEU A 10 -9.44 2.27 -6.29
N ARG A 11 -10.44 1.57 -6.87
CA ARG A 11 -10.60 1.50 -8.33
C ARG A 11 -10.68 2.89 -8.95
N TYR A 12 -11.50 3.78 -8.38
CA TYR A 12 -11.60 5.16 -8.81
C TYR A 12 -10.24 5.90 -8.75
N ARG A 13 -9.50 5.76 -7.64
CA ARG A 13 -8.21 6.44 -7.45
C ARG A 13 -7.11 5.89 -8.34
N ALA A 14 -7.12 4.58 -8.62
CA ALA A 14 -6.20 3.94 -9.54
C ALA A 14 -6.43 4.48 -10.96
N THR A 15 -7.68 4.46 -11.45
CA THR A 15 -8.04 5.01 -12.77
C THR A 15 -7.67 6.49 -12.90
N LEU A 16 -8.03 7.31 -11.90
CA LEU A 16 -7.76 8.75 -11.93
C LEU A 16 -6.25 9.09 -12.02
N ARG A 17 -5.38 8.20 -11.51
CA ARG A 17 -3.94 8.42 -11.42
C ARG A 17 -3.13 7.58 -12.42
N GLY A 18 -3.80 6.77 -13.25
CA GLY A 18 -3.15 5.89 -14.20
C GLY A 18 -2.42 4.70 -13.58
N PHE A 19 -2.85 4.24 -12.40
CA PHE A 19 -2.31 3.01 -11.82
C PHE A 19 -3.04 1.78 -12.36
N ASP A 20 -2.27 0.88 -12.96
CA ASP A 20 -2.66 -0.47 -13.38
C ASP A 20 -2.96 -1.37 -12.16
N LEU A 21 -4.13 -2.02 -12.14
CA LEU A 21 -4.58 -2.87 -11.03
C LEU A 21 -3.77 -4.17 -10.90
N ASP A 22 -3.27 -4.74 -11.99
CA ASP A 22 -2.49 -5.98 -11.97
C ASP A 22 -1.12 -5.73 -11.32
N LEU A 23 -0.51 -4.56 -11.57
CA LEU A 23 0.69 -4.14 -10.87
C LEU A 23 0.43 -3.86 -9.38
N ILE A 24 -0.72 -3.28 -9.02
CA ILE A 24 -1.12 -3.09 -7.62
C ILE A 24 -1.27 -4.45 -6.93
N GLU A 25 -1.91 -5.42 -7.58
CA GLU A 25 -2.05 -6.79 -7.09
C GLU A 25 -0.69 -7.44 -6.83
N ASN A 26 0.23 -7.34 -7.78
CA ASN A 26 1.57 -7.88 -7.64
C ASN A 26 2.31 -7.28 -6.42
N ILE A 27 2.21 -5.96 -6.21
CA ILE A 27 2.79 -5.31 -5.03
C ILE A 27 2.15 -5.84 -3.74
N LEU A 28 0.82 -5.91 -3.69
CA LEU A 28 0.07 -6.40 -2.53
C LEU A 28 0.44 -7.84 -2.15
N ARG A 29 0.66 -8.70 -3.14
CA ARG A 29 0.98 -10.12 -2.93
C ARG A 29 2.45 -10.38 -2.61
N PHE A 30 3.37 -9.66 -3.26
CA PHE A 30 4.76 -10.09 -3.32
C PHE A 30 5.77 -9.08 -2.78
N SER A 31 5.39 -7.83 -2.54
CA SER A 31 6.36 -6.89 -1.99
C SER A 31 6.74 -7.25 -0.55
N SER A 32 8.04 -7.17 -0.29
CA SER A 32 8.67 -7.40 1.01
C SER A 32 8.72 -6.14 1.89
N GLU A 33 8.57 -4.95 1.30
CA GLU A 33 8.63 -3.69 2.05
C GLU A 33 7.24 -3.36 2.61
N ARG A 34 7.09 -3.52 3.92
CA ARG A 34 5.83 -3.32 4.63
C ARG A 34 6.05 -2.56 5.93
N TYR A 35 5.04 -1.79 6.30
CA TYR A 35 5.01 -0.99 7.52
C TYR A 35 3.63 -1.04 8.15
N TYR A 36 3.53 -0.55 9.38
CA TYR A 36 2.27 -0.19 10.01
C TYR A 36 2.21 1.32 10.19
N ASP A 37 1.12 1.95 9.74
CA ASP A 37 0.87 3.38 9.94
C ASP A 37 0.03 3.59 11.20
N VAL A 38 0.67 4.01 12.28
CA VAL A 38 0.05 4.18 13.61
C VAL A 38 -1.02 5.28 13.64
N GLU A 39 -0.94 6.27 12.74
CA GLU A 39 -1.93 7.35 12.69
C GLU A 39 -3.24 6.89 12.05
N THR A 40 -3.18 5.92 11.14
CA THR A 40 -4.35 5.44 10.40
C THR A 40 -4.80 4.05 10.78
N ASP A 41 -4.06 3.40 11.68
CA ASP A 41 -4.28 2.02 12.15
C ASP A 41 -4.34 1.00 11.00
N ARG A 42 -3.39 1.09 10.06
CA ARG A 42 -3.40 0.28 8.83
C ARG A 42 -2.04 -0.29 8.47
N ALA A 43 -2.09 -1.48 7.89
CA ALA A 43 -0.93 -2.05 7.22
C ALA A 43 -0.65 -1.29 5.93
N ILE A 44 0.63 -1.16 5.62
CA ILE A 44 1.16 -0.45 4.46
C ILE A 44 2.04 -1.42 3.70
N VAL A 45 1.84 -1.51 2.38
CA VAL A 45 2.82 -2.12 1.47
C VAL A 45 3.40 -1.04 0.58
N VAL A 46 4.71 -1.13 0.33
CA VAL A 46 5.44 -0.25 -0.59
C VAL A 46 5.96 -1.09 -1.74
N GLY A 47 5.90 -0.59 -2.96
CA GLY A 47 6.45 -1.29 -4.13
C GLY A 47 6.60 -0.39 -5.34
N ASN A 48 7.20 -0.90 -6.40
CA ASN A 48 7.34 -0.18 -7.66
C ASN A 48 6.15 -0.49 -8.58
N HIS A 49 5.47 0.56 -9.02
CA HIS A 49 4.50 0.54 -10.09
C HIS A 49 5.16 1.15 -11.33
N GLY A 50 5.72 0.28 -12.19
CA GLY A 50 6.66 0.71 -13.22
C GLY A 50 7.88 1.40 -12.59
N GLU A 51 8.14 2.65 -12.97
CA GLU A 51 9.24 3.46 -12.41
C GLU A 51 8.84 4.24 -11.14
N GLN A 52 7.56 4.23 -10.75
CA GLN A 52 7.06 4.99 -9.62
C GLN A 52 7.05 4.14 -8.35
N LEU A 53 7.67 4.66 -7.29
CA LEU A 53 7.50 4.09 -5.95
C LEU A 53 6.10 4.44 -5.43
N VAL A 54 5.32 3.45 -5.05
CA VAL A 54 3.97 3.62 -4.52
C VAL A 54 3.85 3.04 -3.12
N LEU A 55 2.90 3.60 -2.37
CA LEU A 55 2.47 3.14 -1.07
C LEU A 55 0.97 2.83 -1.14
N ILE A 56 0.60 1.65 -0.65
CA ILE A 56 -0.78 1.15 -0.64
C ILE A 56 -1.14 0.77 0.80
N PRO A 57 -1.94 1.59 1.50
CA PRO A 57 -2.57 1.18 2.74
C PRO A 57 -3.61 0.09 2.48
N TYR A 58 -3.64 -0.94 3.31
CA TYR A 58 -4.57 -2.06 3.20
C TYR A 58 -4.99 -2.57 4.58
N GLU A 59 -6.16 -3.17 4.61
CA GLU A 59 -6.67 -3.96 5.73
C GLU A 59 -6.50 -5.44 5.38
N GLN A 60 -6.14 -6.27 6.36
CA GLN A 60 -5.94 -7.71 6.15
C GLN A 60 -6.69 -8.50 7.22
N SER A 61 -7.45 -9.49 6.75
CA SER A 61 -8.02 -10.56 7.58
C SER A 61 -7.38 -11.90 7.21
N GLU A 62 -7.82 -13.00 7.83
CA GLU A 62 -7.31 -14.34 7.53
C GLU A 62 -7.40 -14.68 6.03
N ASN A 63 -8.50 -14.27 5.38
CA ASN A 63 -8.81 -14.69 4.01
C ASN A 63 -8.87 -13.53 3.01
N THR A 64 -8.75 -12.28 3.45
CA THR A 64 -8.91 -11.12 2.57
C THR A 64 -7.82 -10.06 2.75
N ILE A 65 -7.49 -9.38 1.66
CA ILE A 65 -6.69 -8.16 1.61
C ILE A 65 -7.55 -7.09 0.94
N THR A 66 -7.83 -6.01 1.65
CA THR A 66 -8.65 -4.89 1.16
C THR A 66 -7.78 -3.65 1.03
N PRO A 67 -7.26 -3.34 -0.16
CA PRO A 67 -6.50 -2.12 -0.36
C PRO A 67 -7.43 -0.90 -0.31
N ILE A 68 -7.02 0.13 0.44
CA ILE A 68 -7.84 1.29 0.76
C ILE A 68 -7.63 2.42 -0.26
N THR A 69 -6.37 2.73 -0.56
CA THR A 69 -5.98 3.76 -1.53
C THR A 69 -4.58 3.45 -2.07
N ILE A 70 -4.13 4.19 -3.08
CA ILE A 70 -2.76 4.10 -3.61
C ILE A 70 -2.23 5.51 -3.85
N HIS A 71 -0.97 5.74 -3.50
CA HIS A 71 -0.29 7.01 -3.72
C HIS A 71 1.14 6.77 -4.20
N ALA A 72 1.57 7.55 -5.19
CA ALA A 72 3.00 7.72 -5.46
C ALA A 72 3.67 8.33 -4.21
N THR A 73 4.88 7.88 -3.92
CA THR A 73 5.66 8.34 -2.78
C THR A 73 7.15 8.40 -3.12
N THR A 74 7.97 8.86 -2.19
CA THR A 74 9.42 8.88 -2.32
C THR A 74 10.09 8.19 -1.14
N ARG A 75 11.32 7.71 -1.35
CA ARG A 75 12.16 7.18 -0.26
C ARG A 75 12.38 8.20 0.86
N GLN A 76 12.37 9.49 0.55
CA GLN A 76 12.45 10.54 1.56
C GLN A 76 11.17 10.61 2.42
N GLN A 77 9.99 10.54 1.80
CA GLN A 77 8.72 10.55 2.53
C GLN A 77 8.57 9.32 3.44
N ILE A 78 8.95 8.13 2.96
CA ILE A 78 8.93 6.90 3.78
C ILE A 78 9.89 7.05 4.96
N ARG A 79 11.15 7.45 4.72
CA ARG A 79 12.14 7.66 5.79
C ARG A 79 11.70 8.71 6.81
N PHE A 80 11.04 9.78 6.37
CA PHE A 80 10.48 10.78 7.27
C PHE A 80 9.44 10.15 8.20
N ARG A 81 8.48 9.37 7.66
CA ARG A 81 7.45 8.71 8.47
C ARG A 81 8.02 7.68 9.45
N LEU A 82 9.09 6.98 9.07
CA LEU A 82 9.82 6.11 9.99
C LEU A 82 10.51 6.93 11.09
N LYS A 83 11.21 8.01 10.72
CA LYS A 83 11.91 8.88 11.67
C LYS A 83 10.97 9.53 12.69
N THR A 84 9.75 9.89 12.28
CA THR A 84 8.74 10.46 13.17
C THR A 84 7.99 9.41 13.98
N GLY A 85 8.25 8.12 13.78
CA GLY A 85 7.54 7.03 14.44
C GLY A 85 6.11 6.80 13.94
N ARG A 86 5.70 7.50 12.87
CA ARG A 86 4.39 7.27 12.25
C ARG A 86 4.34 5.89 11.59
N PHE A 87 5.41 5.54 10.87
CA PHE A 87 5.60 4.19 10.36
C PHE A 87 6.45 3.40 11.34
N ILE A 88 5.99 2.21 11.66
CA ILE A 88 6.78 1.20 12.36
C ILE A 88 6.95 0.00 11.44
N THR A 89 8.12 -0.63 11.48
CA THR A 89 8.27 -1.98 10.93
C THR A 89 7.53 -2.91 11.86
N ASN A 90 6.65 -3.76 11.32
CA ASN A 90 6.05 -4.82 12.13
C ASN A 90 7.18 -5.55 12.87
N VAL A 91 7.12 -5.53 14.21
CA VAL A 91 7.97 -6.34 15.09
C VAL A 91 7.46 -7.76 15.08
#